data_AF-A0A6J4N544-F1
#
_entry.id   AF-A0A6J4N544-F1
#
_cell.length_a   1.000
_cell.length_b   1.000
_cell.length_c   1.000
_cell.angle_alpha   90.00
_cell.angle_beta   90.00
_cell.angle_gamma   90.00
#
_symmetry.space_group_name_H-M   'P 1'
#
loop_
_entity.id
_entity.type
_entity.pdbx_description
1 polymer ?
#
loop_
_entity_poly.entity_id
_entity_poly.type
_entity_poly.pdbx_seq_one_letter_code
_entity_poly.pdbx_strand_id
1 'polypeptide(L)'
;DGSKWLAAKGQFLVHVKPLAALFRSKVRAGLRQLRLEREVASETWSKPWVVDCRPVGSGEAALKYLVPYIFRVALSNNRVVDVANDPVTFRYRVGDTKQTKTCTLSAEQFIARFLQHVLPKGFVKVRSFGLFRSGSRPLLATVRALLAATPVGCPVARIATAPAAHAQPSLHCPACGAVMEVTHIPRPTSRSPPV
;
A
#
# COMPACT_ATOMS: atom_id res chain seq x y z
N ASP A 1 7.08 -22.48 -13.02
CA ASP A 1 8.47 -22.86 -12.70
C ASP A 1 9.29 -21.70 -12.13
N GLY A 2 8.93 -20.44 -12.40
CA GLY A 2 9.62 -19.27 -11.82
C GLY A 2 10.92 -18.91 -12.53
N SER A 3 11.15 -19.48 -13.72
CA SER A 3 12.39 -19.34 -14.49
C SER A 3 12.39 -18.14 -15.46
N LYS A 4 11.20 -17.65 -15.84
CA LYS A 4 11.04 -16.62 -16.86
C LYS A 4 9.93 -15.64 -16.50
N TRP A 5 10.14 -14.36 -16.80
CA TRP A 5 9.09 -13.36 -16.77
C TRP A 5 8.17 -13.51 -17.99
N LEU A 6 6.88 -13.66 -17.75
CA LEU A 6 5.85 -13.67 -18.80
C LEU A 6 5.13 -12.32 -18.77
N ALA A 7 5.34 -11.51 -19.80
CA ALA A 7 4.64 -10.24 -19.93
C ALA A 7 3.13 -10.48 -20.14
N ALA A 8 2.31 -9.63 -19.52
CA ALA A 8 0.88 -9.61 -19.80
C ALA A 8 0.64 -9.23 -21.26
N LYS A 9 -0.23 -9.97 -21.94
CA LYS A 9 -0.61 -9.69 -23.34
C LYS A 9 -1.75 -8.67 -23.34
N GLY A 10 -1.46 -7.43 -23.72
CA GLY A 10 -2.45 -6.35 -23.86
C GLY A 10 -2.60 -5.45 -22.63
N GLN A 11 -3.65 -4.64 -22.60
CA GLN A 11 -3.88 -3.61 -21.57
C GLN A 11 -4.48 -4.15 -20.26
N PHE A 12 -4.68 -5.47 -20.15
CA PHE A 12 -5.35 -6.10 -19.02
C PHE A 12 -4.39 -6.97 -18.21
N LEU A 13 -4.53 -6.94 -16.89
CA LEU A 13 -3.74 -7.76 -15.98
C LEU A 13 -4.01 -9.27 -16.15
N VAL A 14 -5.25 -9.62 -16.47
CA VAL A 14 -5.72 -11.00 -16.67
C VAL A 14 -6.67 -11.07 -17.86
N HIS A 15 -6.72 -12.23 -18.51
CA HIS A 15 -7.66 -12.46 -19.60
C HIS A 15 -9.10 -12.54 -19.07
N VAL A 16 -10.05 -11.87 -19.73
CA VAL A 16 -11.43 -11.70 -19.27
C VAL A 16 -12.17 -13.03 -19.11
N LYS A 17 -12.04 -13.95 -20.06
CA LYS A 17 -12.70 -15.28 -20.01
C LYS A 17 -12.33 -16.09 -18.74
N PRO A 18 -11.05 -16.34 -18.41
CA PRO A 18 -10.69 -16.96 -17.13
C PRO A 18 -11.17 -16.18 -15.90
N LEU A 19 -11.10 -14.84 -15.95
CA LEU A 19 -11.56 -14.00 -14.85
C LEU A 19 -13.06 -14.16 -14.60
N ALA A 20 -13.88 -14.22 -15.65
CA ALA A 20 -15.32 -14.42 -15.52
C ALA A 20 -15.68 -15.78 -14.90
N ALA A 21 -14.99 -16.85 -15.30
CA ALA A 21 -15.17 -18.17 -14.71
C ALA A 21 -14.78 -18.20 -13.22
N LEU A 22 -13.66 -17.53 -12.87
CA LEU A 22 -13.20 -17.41 -11.49
C LEU A 22 -14.18 -16.58 -10.65
N PHE A 23 -14.65 -15.45 -11.18
CA PHE A 23 -15.63 -14.58 -10.52
C PHE A 23 -16.93 -15.32 -10.21
N ARG A 24 -17.51 -16.01 -11.21
CA ARG A 24 -18.69 -16.87 -11.03
C ARG A 24 -18.47 -17.88 -9.91
N SER A 25 -17.31 -18.55 -9.89
CA SER A 25 -16.98 -19.55 -8.88
C SER A 25 -16.87 -18.94 -7.48
N LYS A 26 -16.30 -17.74 -7.35
CA LYS A 26 -16.19 -17.02 -6.08
C LYS A 26 -17.54 -16.53 -5.56
N VAL A 27 -18.39 -15.98 -6.43
CA VAL A 27 -19.77 -15.59 -6.07
C VAL A 27 -20.56 -16.80 -5.58
N ARG A 28 -20.54 -17.90 -6.34
CA ARG A 28 -21.20 -19.15 -5.95
C ARG A 28 -20.72 -19.67 -4.60
N ALA A 29 -19.39 -19.65 -4.37
CA ALA A 29 -18.80 -20.06 -3.09
C ALA A 29 -19.23 -19.14 -1.93
N GLY A 30 -19.33 -17.83 -2.16
CA GLY A 30 -19.86 -16.89 -1.17
C GLY A 30 -21.33 -17.18 -0.82
N LEU A 31 -22.17 -17.39 -1.83
CA LEU A 31 -23.59 -17.74 -1.60
C LEU A 31 -23.76 -19.09 -0.89
N ARG A 32 -22.87 -20.06 -1.15
CA ARG A 32 -22.82 -21.32 -0.40
C ARG A 32 -22.57 -21.10 1.09
N GLN A 33 -21.61 -20.24 1.43
CA GLN A 33 -21.30 -19.91 2.82
C GLN A 33 -22.48 -19.25 3.53
N LEU A 34 -23.25 -18.43 2.82
CA LEU A 34 -24.47 -17.80 3.31
C LEU A 34 -25.71 -18.69 3.24
N ARG A 35 -25.60 -19.91 2.71
CA ARG A 35 -26.72 -20.85 2.44
C ARG A 35 -27.78 -20.33 1.46
N LEU A 36 -27.48 -19.29 0.69
CA LEU A 36 -28.36 -18.66 -0.30
C LEU A 36 -28.20 -19.26 -1.72
N GLU A 37 -27.25 -20.18 -1.94
CA GLU A 37 -27.01 -20.75 -3.27
C GLU A 37 -28.27 -21.36 -3.89
N ARG A 38 -29.13 -21.99 -3.07
CA ARG A 38 -30.36 -22.67 -3.51
C ARG A 38 -31.45 -21.71 -4.00
N GLU A 39 -31.37 -20.43 -3.63
CA GLU A 39 -32.30 -19.39 -4.10
C GLU A 39 -31.98 -18.95 -5.52
N VAL A 40 -30.77 -19.25 -6.02
CA VAL A 40 -30.34 -18.94 -7.37
C VAL A 40 -30.59 -20.14 -8.28
N ALA A 41 -31.33 -19.92 -9.36
CA ALA A 41 -31.63 -20.93 -10.37
C ALA A 41 -30.35 -21.62 -10.87
N SER A 42 -30.37 -22.96 -10.93
CA SER A 42 -29.18 -23.79 -11.14
C SER A 42 -28.47 -23.50 -12.46
N GLU A 43 -29.25 -23.10 -13.47
CA GLU A 43 -28.83 -22.78 -14.84
C GLU A 43 -27.96 -21.52 -14.88
N THR A 44 -28.06 -20.65 -13.86
CA THR A 44 -27.22 -19.46 -13.71
C THR A 44 -25.74 -19.86 -13.61
N TRP A 45 -25.44 -21.02 -13.04
CA TRP A 45 -24.08 -21.49 -12.82
C TRP A 45 -23.47 -22.18 -14.04
N SER A 46 -24.30 -22.68 -14.97
CA SER A 46 -23.84 -23.31 -16.21
C SER A 46 -23.63 -22.29 -17.34
N LYS A 47 -24.36 -21.17 -17.33
CA LYS A 47 -24.22 -20.10 -18.32
C LYS A 47 -22.80 -19.46 -18.31
N PRO A 48 -22.28 -19.04 -19.47
CA PRO A 48 -21.07 -18.23 -19.54
C PRO A 48 -21.37 -16.84 -18.96
N TRP A 49 -20.60 -16.44 -17.96
CA TRP A 49 -20.72 -15.10 -17.36
C TRP A 49 -19.88 -14.09 -18.14
N VAL A 50 -20.39 -12.86 -18.22
CA VAL A 50 -19.65 -11.71 -18.74
C VAL A 50 -19.28 -10.83 -17.55
N VAL A 51 -18.00 -10.51 -17.42
CA VAL A 51 -17.50 -9.57 -16.41
C VAL A 51 -16.94 -8.36 -17.15
N ASP A 52 -17.45 -7.17 -16.83
CA ASP A 52 -16.91 -5.92 -17.36
C ASP A 52 -15.48 -5.74 -16.83
N CYS A 53 -14.52 -5.76 -17.75
CA CYS A 53 -13.11 -5.56 -17.45
C CYS A 53 -12.65 -4.32 -18.19
N ARG A 54 -12.18 -3.31 -17.45
CA ARG A 54 -11.70 -2.05 -18.02
C ARG A 54 -10.18 -1.93 -17.86
N PRO A 55 -9.47 -1.50 -18.90
CA PRO A 55 -8.05 -1.22 -18.77
C PRO A 55 -7.88 0.01 -17.88
N VAL A 56 -6.99 -0.09 -16.89
CA VAL A 56 -6.70 1.01 -15.92
C VAL A 56 -5.44 1.79 -16.28
N GLY A 57 -4.84 1.49 -17.44
CA GLY A 57 -3.60 2.11 -17.91
C GLY A 57 -2.39 1.73 -17.05
N SER A 58 -1.42 2.65 -16.94
CA SER A 58 -0.16 2.43 -16.23
C SER A 58 -0.30 2.44 -14.69
N GLY A 59 -1.44 2.89 -14.16
CA GLY A 59 -1.63 3.09 -12.73
C GLY A 59 -0.94 4.34 -12.16
N GLU A 60 -0.29 5.16 -12.99
CA GLU A 60 0.43 6.36 -12.53
C GLU A 60 -0.49 7.37 -11.83
N ALA A 61 -1.71 7.57 -12.33
CA ALA A 61 -2.69 8.46 -11.69
C ALA A 61 -3.09 7.97 -10.29
N ALA A 62 -3.28 6.66 -10.12
CA ALA A 62 -3.58 6.05 -8.83
C ALA A 62 -2.40 6.22 -7.85
N LEU A 63 -1.16 6.06 -8.35
CA LEU A 63 0.05 6.33 -7.55
C LEU A 63 0.16 7.80 -7.15
N LYS A 64 -0.03 8.74 -8.09
CA LYS A 64 -0.02 10.19 -7.81
C LYS A 64 -1.09 10.57 -6.77
N TYR A 65 -2.24 9.90 -6.79
CA TYR A 65 -3.28 10.08 -5.80
C TYR A 65 -2.87 9.52 -4.43
N LEU A 66 -2.29 8.31 -4.38
CA LEU A 66 -1.98 7.61 -3.13
C LEU A 66 -0.74 8.16 -2.41
N VAL A 67 0.28 8.60 -3.16
CA VAL A 67 1.55 9.12 -2.62
C VAL A 67 1.34 10.19 -1.54
N PRO A 68 0.48 11.22 -1.74
CA PRO A 68 0.13 12.17 -0.70
C PRO A 68 -0.37 11.52 0.60
N TYR A 69 -1.21 10.50 0.56
CA TYR A 69 -1.72 9.85 1.76
C TYR A 69 -0.64 9.06 2.50
N ILE A 70 0.31 8.48 1.77
CA ILE A 70 1.43 7.73 2.34
C ILE A 70 2.49 8.66 2.93
N PHE A 71 2.86 9.73 2.23
CA PHE A 71 4.03 10.54 2.57
C PHE A 71 3.70 11.87 3.24
N ARG A 72 2.52 12.46 3.00
CA ARG A 72 2.17 13.71 3.68
C ARG A 72 1.80 13.45 5.13
N VAL A 73 2.24 14.38 5.96
CA VAL A 73 1.80 14.56 7.35
C VAL A 73 0.48 15.33 7.37
N ALA A 74 -0.17 15.38 8.54
CA ALA A 74 -1.44 16.08 8.74
C ALA A 74 -1.43 17.53 8.25
N LEU A 75 -0.33 18.24 8.55
CA LEU A 75 -0.14 19.64 8.23
C LEU A 75 1.33 19.85 7.82
N SER A 76 1.56 20.44 6.66
CA SER A 76 2.91 20.83 6.22
C SER A 76 3.34 22.14 6.87
N ASN A 77 4.63 22.31 7.15
CA ASN A 77 5.17 23.54 7.77
C ASN A 77 4.75 24.83 7.06
N ASN A 78 4.74 24.86 5.71
CA ASN A 78 4.32 26.03 4.92
C ASN A 78 2.85 26.46 5.14
N ARG A 79 2.05 25.65 5.85
CA ARG A 79 0.68 26.00 6.23
C ARG A 79 0.62 26.71 7.59
N VAL A 80 1.64 26.61 8.43
CA VAL A 80 1.75 27.45 9.64
C VAL A 80 2.13 28.85 9.16
N VAL A 81 1.29 29.83 9.48
CA VAL A 81 1.42 31.23 9.06
C VAL A 81 2.12 32.05 10.13
N ASP A 82 1.76 31.81 11.39
CA ASP A 82 2.26 32.57 12.52
C ASP A 82 2.20 31.76 13.81
N VAL A 83 3.10 32.06 14.74
CA VAL A 83 3.18 31.50 16.10
C VAL A 83 3.54 32.65 17.05
N ALA A 84 2.55 33.22 17.72
CA ALA A 84 2.71 34.45 18.49
C ALA A 84 2.48 34.21 19.98
N ASN A 85 3.54 33.92 20.76
CA ASN A 85 3.50 33.82 22.23
C ASN A 85 2.39 32.91 22.83
N ASP A 86 1.91 31.93 22.06
CA ASP A 86 1.07 30.76 22.41
C ASP A 86 0.14 30.37 21.24
N PRO A 87 -0.67 31.29 20.65
CA PRO A 87 -1.50 30.96 19.50
C PRO A 87 -0.72 30.58 18.25
N VAL A 88 -1.18 29.51 17.61
CA VAL A 88 -0.70 29.01 16.31
C VAL A 88 -1.76 29.30 15.26
N THR A 89 -1.39 30.06 14.22
CA THR A 89 -2.24 30.34 13.07
C THR A 89 -1.81 29.49 11.88
N PHE A 90 -2.73 28.74 11.28
CA PHE A 90 -2.45 27.90 10.12
C PHE A 90 -3.53 27.97 9.04
N ARG A 91 -3.12 27.70 7.79
CA ARG A 91 -3.98 27.58 6.62
C ARG A 91 -4.48 26.16 6.44
N TYR A 92 -5.77 26.02 6.17
CA TYR A 92 -6.40 24.76 5.80
C TYR A 92 -7.33 24.95 4.59
N ARG A 93 -7.69 23.83 3.95
CA ARG A 93 -8.62 23.83 2.81
C ARG A 93 -9.93 23.23 3.26
N VAL A 94 -11.03 23.97 3.06
CA VAL A 94 -12.38 23.49 3.35
C VAL A 94 -12.71 22.36 2.37
N GLY A 95 -13.25 21.24 2.87
CA GLY A 95 -13.50 20.03 2.06
C GLY A 95 -14.41 20.28 0.85
N ASP A 96 -15.57 20.89 1.09
CA ASP A 96 -16.60 21.06 0.07
C ASP A 96 -16.27 22.20 -0.90
N THR A 97 -16.00 23.39 -0.37
CA THR A 97 -15.79 24.59 -1.19
C THR A 97 -14.38 24.68 -1.76
N LYS A 98 -13.46 23.83 -1.29
CA LYS A 98 -12.04 23.87 -1.66
C LYS A 98 -11.38 25.24 -1.40
N GLN A 99 -11.99 26.12 -0.61
CA GLN A 99 -11.40 27.41 -0.30
C GLN A 99 -10.32 27.26 0.76
N THR A 100 -9.26 28.06 0.64
CA THR A 100 -8.21 28.15 1.66
C THR A 100 -8.67 29.16 2.72
N LYS A 101 -8.68 28.74 3.99
CA LYS A 101 -9.00 29.58 5.14
C LYS A 101 -7.88 29.49 6.17
N THR A 102 -7.84 30.45 7.09
CA THR A 102 -6.97 30.44 8.27
C THR A 102 -7.75 30.05 9.52
N CYS A 103 -7.06 29.44 10.47
CA CYS A 103 -7.57 29.13 11.80
C CYS A 103 -6.45 29.40 12.80
N THR A 104 -6.82 29.99 13.94
CA THR A 104 -5.92 30.25 15.06
C THR A 104 -6.42 29.47 16.27
N LEU A 105 -5.50 28.77 16.93
CA LEU A 105 -5.77 27.95 18.12
C LEU A 105 -4.66 28.20 19.15
N SER A 106 -4.90 27.88 20.42
CA SER A 106 -3.80 27.80 21.39
C SER A 106 -2.81 26.70 20.98
N ALA A 107 -1.56 26.79 21.44
CA ALA A 107 -0.53 25.78 21.15
C ALA A 107 -0.99 24.39 21.58
N GLU A 108 -1.61 24.28 22.76
CA GLU A 108 -2.10 23.01 23.30
C GLU A 108 -3.17 22.36 22.40
N GLN A 109 -4.16 23.15 21.95
CA GLN A 109 -5.21 22.65 21.05
C GLN A 109 -4.66 22.25 19.69
N PHE A 110 -3.68 23.01 19.18
CA PHE A 110 -2.99 22.69 17.94
C PHE A 110 -2.23 21.37 18.05
N ILE A 111 -1.42 21.20 19.10
CA ILE A 111 -0.65 19.98 19.37
C ILE A 111 -1.58 18.78 19.54
N ALA A 112 -2.63 18.91 20.36
CA ALA A 112 -3.59 17.84 20.58
C ALA A 112 -4.24 17.35 19.26
N ARG A 113 -4.66 18.28 18.39
CA ARG A 113 -5.21 17.94 17.07
C ARG A 113 -4.16 17.34 16.13
N PHE A 114 -2.94 17.86 16.14
CA PHE A 114 -1.85 17.33 15.32
C PHE A 114 -1.52 15.88 15.70
N LEU A 115 -1.46 15.58 16.99
CA LEU A 115 -1.13 14.25 17.51
C LEU A 115 -2.21 13.19 17.17
N GLN A 116 -3.46 13.58 16.90
CA GLN A 116 -4.49 12.65 16.38
C GLN A 116 -4.12 12.04 15.02
N HIS A 117 -3.19 12.66 14.29
CA HIS A 117 -2.72 12.18 13.00
C HIS A 117 -1.36 11.46 13.07
N VAL A 118 -0.75 11.41 14.25
CA VAL A 118 0.51 10.69 14.48
C VAL A 118 0.16 9.28 14.95
N LEU A 119 0.66 8.27 14.22
CA LEU A 119 0.46 6.89 14.61
C LEU A 119 1.21 6.61 15.93
N PRO A 120 0.58 5.93 16.91
CA PRO A 120 1.27 5.49 18.12
C PRO A 120 2.46 4.60 17.80
N LYS A 121 3.41 4.52 18.74
CA LYS A 121 4.59 3.67 18.61
C LYS A 121 4.18 2.23 18.33
N GLY A 122 4.82 1.61 17.33
CA GLY A 122 4.54 0.23 16.90
C GLY A 122 3.51 0.09 15.79
N PHE A 123 2.77 1.16 15.45
CA PHE A 123 1.87 1.15 14.30
C PHE A 123 2.60 1.56 13.01
N VAL A 124 2.29 0.88 11.91
CA VAL A 124 2.85 1.17 10.59
C VAL A 124 1.82 1.89 9.73
N LYS A 125 2.24 2.99 9.10
CA LYS A 125 1.39 3.81 8.23
C LYS A 125 0.94 3.06 6.98
N VAL A 126 1.78 2.18 6.44
CA VAL A 126 1.49 1.39 5.23
C VAL A 126 1.81 -0.07 5.48
N ARG A 127 0.88 -0.95 5.12
CA ARG A 127 1.07 -2.41 5.11
C ARG A 127 1.20 -2.89 3.67
N SER A 128 2.31 -3.57 3.37
CA SER A 128 2.55 -4.16 2.05
C SER A 128 2.00 -5.58 1.97
N PHE A 129 1.31 -5.88 0.87
CA PHE A 129 0.73 -7.20 0.57
C PHE A 129 1.32 -7.80 -0.71
N GLY A 130 0.97 -9.05 -1.00
CA GLY A 130 1.42 -9.74 -2.22
C GLY A 130 2.94 -9.86 -2.27
N LEU A 131 3.55 -9.47 -3.40
CA LEU A 131 4.98 -9.56 -3.65
C LEU A 131 5.83 -8.62 -2.77
N PHE A 132 5.23 -7.57 -2.20
CA PHE A 132 5.94 -6.59 -1.37
C PHE A 132 5.85 -6.90 0.14
N ARG A 133 5.24 -8.01 0.55
CA ARG A 133 5.21 -8.41 1.97
C ARG A 133 6.62 -8.82 2.43
N SER A 134 6.92 -8.63 3.72
CA SER A 134 8.23 -8.96 4.29
C SER A 134 8.66 -10.42 4.06
N GLY A 135 7.72 -11.38 4.12
CA GLY A 135 8.00 -12.79 3.90
C GLY A 135 8.26 -13.18 2.42
N SER A 136 7.99 -12.31 1.45
CA SER A 136 8.21 -12.59 0.02
C SER A 136 9.48 -11.91 -0.52
N ARG A 137 10.39 -11.45 0.35
CA ARG A 137 11.63 -10.78 -0.07
C ARG A 137 12.48 -11.61 -1.05
N PRO A 138 12.68 -12.93 -0.85
CA PRO A 138 13.41 -13.74 -1.82
C PRO A 138 12.71 -13.77 -3.19
N LEU A 139 11.39 -14.02 -3.19
CA LEU A 139 10.59 -14.02 -4.42
C LEU A 139 10.62 -12.66 -5.13
N LEU A 140 10.56 -11.56 -4.39
CA LEU A 140 10.66 -10.21 -4.94
C LEU A 140 12.02 -9.96 -5.59
N ALA A 141 13.11 -10.47 -5.00
CA ALA A 141 14.44 -10.39 -5.57
C ALA A 141 14.52 -11.17 -6.89
N THR A 142 13.98 -12.39 -6.93
CA THR A 142 13.88 -13.20 -8.16
C THR A 142 13.09 -12.47 -9.24
N VAL A 143 11.90 -11.94 -8.91
CA VAL A 143 11.07 -11.19 -9.88
C VAL A 143 11.81 -9.98 -10.43
N ARG A 144 12.54 -9.23 -9.59
CA ARG A 144 13.34 -8.08 -10.03
C ARG A 144 14.48 -8.49 -10.97
N ALA A 145 15.17 -9.58 -10.66
CA ALA A 145 16.24 -10.12 -11.50
C ALA A 145 15.70 -10.56 -12.87
N LEU A 146 14.57 -11.29 -12.89
CA LEU A 146 13.91 -11.70 -14.12
C LEU A 146 13.46 -10.50 -14.96
N LEU A 147 12.88 -9.47 -14.32
CA LEU A 147 12.45 -8.25 -14.99
C LEU A 147 13.64 -7.51 -15.63
N ALA A 148 14.76 -7.38 -14.91
CA ALA A 148 15.97 -6.74 -15.41
C ALA A 148 16.64 -7.50 -16.56
N ALA A 149 16.52 -8.83 -16.57
CA ALA A 149 17.05 -9.69 -17.63
C ALA A 149 16.15 -9.73 -18.89
N THR A 150 14.89 -9.31 -18.81
CA THR A 150 14.00 -9.19 -19.98
C THR A 150 14.28 -7.88 -20.74
N PRO A 151 14.68 -7.93 -22.01
CA PRO A 151 14.76 -6.73 -22.85
C PRO A 151 13.33 -6.29 -23.19
N VAL A 152 12.76 -5.38 -22.41
CA VAL A 152 11.44 -4.82 -22.71
C VAL A 152 11.63 -3.41 -23.28
N GLY A 153 11.22 -3.22 -24.54
CA GLY A 153 11.07 -1.91 -25.20
C GLY A 153 9.92 -1.06 -24.63
N CYS A 154 9.67 -1.14 -23.31
CA CYS A 154 8.81 -0.21 -22.60
C CYS A 154 9.71 0.85 -21.97
N PRO A 155 9.42 2.16 -22.16
CA PRO A 155 10.06 3.21 -21.38
C PRO A 155 9.48 3.16 -19.97
N VAL A 156 9.88 2.17 -19.18
CA VAL A 156 9.81 2.30 -17.73
C VAL A 156 10.87 3.34 -17.42
N ALA A 157 10.43 4.57 -17.17
CA ALA A 157 11.31 5.62 -16.65
C ALA A 157 12.12 4.98 -15.53
N ARG A 158 13.41 4.78 -15.79
CA ARG A 158 14.34 4.20 -14.82
C ARG A 158 14.40 5.23 -13.71
N ILE A 159 13.54 5.07 -12.70
CA ILE A 159 13.77 5.74 -11.43
C ILE A 159 15.08 5.13 -10.96
N ALA A 160 16.17 5.88 -11.13
CA ALA A 160 17.48 5.56 -10.60
C ALA A 160 17.38 5.57 -9.07
N THR A 161 16.73 4.55 -8.53
CA THR A 161 16.90 4.13 -7.16
C THR A 161 18.05 3.16 -7.22
N ALA A 162 19.27 3.72 -7.30
CA ALA A 162 20.34 3.04 -6.59
C ALA A 162 19.78 2.80 -5.18
N PRO A 163 19.62 1.54 -4.73
CA PRO A 163 19.41 1.35 -3.31
C PRO A 163 20.69 1.92 -2.71
N ALA A 164 20.61 3.12 -2.12
CA ALA A 164 21.61 3.50 -1.14
C ALA A 164 21.65 2.29 -0.22
N ALA A 165 22.75 1.54 -0.27
CA ALA A 165 22.97 0.40 0.58
C ALA A 165 22.87 0.97 1.98
N HIS A 166 21.68 0.86 2.58
CA HIS A 166 21.52 1.15 3.98
C HIS A 166 22.30 0.02 4.61
N ALA A 167 23.57 0.30 4.91
CA ALA A 167 24.38 -0.52 5.77
C ALA A 167 23.48 -0.86 6.95
N GLN A 168 23.17 -2.15 7.13
CA GLN A 168 22.39 -2.55 8.28
C GLN A 168 23.16 -2.02 9.49
N PRO A 169 22.56 -1.14 10.31
CA PRO A 169 23.27 -0.61 11.46
C PRO A 169 23.71 -1.81 12.29
N SER A 170 25.01 -1.93 12.53
CA SER A 170 25.55 -2.91 13.46
C SER A 170 24.87 -2.67 14.80
N LEU A 171 24.17 -3.68 15.31
CA LEU A 171 23.59 -3.61 16.64
C LEU A 171 24.75 -3.69 17.63
N HIS A 172 24.94 -2.66 18.44
CA HIS A 172 25.96 -2.66 19.49
C HIS A 172 25.29 -2.88 20.85
N CYS A 173 25.93 -3.68 21.72
CA CYS A 173 25.46 -3.88 23.08
C CYS A 173 25.54 -2.55 23.86
N PRO A 174 24.46 -2.07 24.51
CA PRO A 174 24.48 -0.80 25.25
C PRO A 174 25.35 -0.83 26.50
N ALA A 175 25.75 -2.01 26.99
CA ALA A 175 26.60 -2.17 28.18
C ALA A 175 28.10 -2.26 27.85
N CYS A 176 28.48 -2.94 26.76
CA CYS A 176 29.89 -3.19 26.43
C CYS A 176 30.31 -2.73 25.03
N GLY A 177 29.40 -2.22 24.20
CA GLY A 177 29.71 -1.71 22.85
C GLY A 177 30.03 -2.78 21.79
N ALA A 178 30.09 -4.06 22.16
CA ALA A 178 30.39 -5.16 21.23
C ALA A 178 29.32 -5.30 20.14
N VAL A 179 29.74 -5.69 18.93
CA VAL A 179 28.83 -5.99 17.81
C VAL A 179 28.00 -7.23 18.16
N MET A 180 26.69 -7.10 18.07
CA MET A 180 25.73 -8.16 18.34
C MET A 180 25.33 -8.86 17.03
N GLU A 181 25.35 -10.18 17.06
CA GLU A 181 24.84 -11.02 15.98
C GLU A 181 23.38 -11.40 16.24
N VAL A 182 22.52 -11.29 15.22
CA VAL A 182 21.11 -11.64 15.34
C VAL A 182 20.96 -13.15 15.22
N THR A 183 20.81 -13.84 16.35
CA THR A 183 20.65 -15.31 16.38
C THR A 183 19.24 -15.75 16.01
N HIS A 184 18.22 -15.10 16.54
CA HIS A 184 16.82 -15.46 16.32
C HIS A 184 15.89 -14.26 16.44
N ILE A 185 15.01 -14.08 15.45
CA ILE A 185 13.93 -13.10 15.52
C ILE A 185 12.65 -13.87 15.87
N PRO A 186 12.13 -13.76 17.11
CA PRO A 186 10.88 -14.42 17.46
C PRO A 186 9.76 -13.88 16.56
N ARG A 187 9.16 -14.77 15.78
CA ARG A 187 8.01 -14.43 14.93
C ARG A 187 6.77 -14.49 15.81
N PRO A 188 5.97 -13.41 15.90
CA PRO A 188 4.70 -13.49 16.61
C PRO A 188 3.83 -14.57 15.97
N THR A 189 3.32 -15.48 16.80
CA THR A 189 2.52 -16.65 16.43
C THR A 189 1.12 -16.29 15.91
N SER A 190 0.69 -15.04 16.10
CA SER A 190 -0.60 -14.53 15.64
C SER A 190 -0.44 -13.15 15.01
N ARG A 191 -0.98 -12.99 13.79
CA ARG A 191 -1.37 -11.66 13.29
C ARG A 191 -2.79 -11.43 13.78
N SER A 192 -2.95 -10.75 14.91
CA SER A 192 -4.26 -10.20 15.23
C SER A 192 -4.71 -9.28 14.07
N PRO A 193 -5.98 -9.32 13.67
CA PRO A 193 -6.51 -8.32 12.75
C PRO A 193 -6.29 -6.93 13.36
N PRO A 194 -6.10 -5.88 12.55
CA PRO A 194 -6.23 -4.53 13.09
C PRO A 194 -7.62 -4.40 13.71
N VAL A 195 -7.67 -4.00 14.99
CA VAL A 195 -8.90 -3.56 15.68
C VAL A 195 -9.46 -2.34 14.97
#